data_AF-A0A0S3QXQ4-F1
#
_entry.id   AF-A0A0S3QXQ4-F1
#
_cell.length_a   1.000
_cell.length_b   1.000
_cell.length_c   1.000
_cell.angle_alpha   90.00
_cell.angle_beta   90.00
_cell.angle_gamma   90.00
#
_symmetry.space_group_name_H-M   'P 1'
#
loop_
_entity.id
_entity.type
_entity.pdbx_description
1 polymer ?
#
loop_
_entity_poly.entity_id
_entity_poly.type
_entity_poly.pdbx_seq_one_letter_code
_entity_poly.pdbx_strand_id
1 'polypeptide(L)' 'MKLIGFESAKDFVMSIDGVFKFKNKVRIPNDVKLNRLVLKERHISRLSIHSGMNKMYQDLKDSFWWSDMKHDVA' A
#
# COMPACT_ATOMS: atom_id res chain seq x y z
N MET A 1 -23.28 -18.26 16.68
CA MET A 1 -23.24 -16.87 16.17
C MET A 1 -23.17 -16.92 14.65
N LYS A 2 -24.20 -16.41 13.96
CA LYS A 2 -24.25 -16.34 12.49
C LYS A 2 -24.00 -14.88 12.11
N LEU A 3 -22.80 -14.58 11.64
CA LEU A 3 -22.45 -13.21 11.23
C LEU A 3 -22.88 -12.99 9.77
N ILE A 4 -24.00 -12.29 9.71
CA ILE A 4 -24.64 -11.56 8.62
C ILE A 4 -23.62 -10.94 7.63
N GLY A 5 -23.80 -11.18 6.32
CA GLY A 5 -23.30 -10.30 5.26
C GLY A 5 -22.09 -10.76 4.43
N PHE A 6 -22.05 -12.01 3.95
CA PHE A 6 -20.92 -12.54 3.17
C PHE A 6 -20.93 -12.24 1.65
N GLU A 7 -21.63 -11.19 1.18
CA GLU A 7 -21.74 -10.94 -0.28
C GLU A 7 -21.16 -9.61 -0.79
N SER A 8 -20.58 -8.75 0.06
CA SER A 8 -20.00 -7.47 -0.40
C SER A 8 -18.47 -7.34 -0.21
N ALA A 9 -17.82 -8.27 0.49
CA ALA A 9 -16.41 -8.15 0.90
C ALA A 9 -15.42 -9.04 0.12
N LYS A 10 -15.73 -9.45 -1.12
CA LYS A 10 -14.88 -10.39 -1.89
C LYS A 10 -13.44 -9.93 -2.08
N ASP A 11 -13.20 -8.62 -2.06
CA ASP A 11 -11.89 -8.02 -2.33
C ASP A 11 -11.10 -7.65 -1.06
N PHE A 12 -11.70 -7.75 0.13
CA PHE A 12 -11.06 -7.36 1.38
C PHE A 12 -10.59 -8.59 2.16
N VAL A 13 -9.30 -8.62 2.48
CA VAL A 13 -8.69 -9.71 3.24
C VAL A 13 -7.87 -9.12 4.38
N MET A 14 -8.11 -9.60 5.60
CA MET A 14 -7.24 -9.32 6.75
C MET A 14 -6.35 -10.54 6.97
N SER A 15 -5.05 -10.33 6.99
CA SER A 15 -4.07 -11.37 7.29
C SER A 15 -3.93 -11.57 8.80
N ILE A 16 -3.37 -12.71 9.21
CA ILE A 16 -3.17 -13.10 10.63
C ILE A 16 -2.25 -12.13 11.38
N ASP A 17 -1.40 -11.40 10.64
CA ASP A 17 -0.50 -10.35 11.11
C ASP A 17 -1.19 -8.98 11.25
N GLY A 18 -2.51 -8.91 11.05
CA GLY A 18 -3.28 -7.68 11.12
C GLY A 18 -3.16 -6.79 9.88
N VAL A 19 -2.52 -7.27 8.80
CA VAL A 19 -2.40 -6.50 7.56
C VAL A 19 -3.70 -6.57 6.76
N PHE A 20 -4.28 -5.40 6.51
CA PHE A 20 -5.50 -5.26 5.71
C PHE A 20 -5.14 -5.12 4.22
N LYS A 21 -5.75 -5.95 3.37
CA LYS A 21 -5.57 -5.94 1.92
C LYS A 21 -6.89 -5.67 1.22
N PHE A 22 -6.81 -4.91 0.12
CA PHE A 22 -7.91 -4.71 -0.81
C PHE A 22 -7.43 -5.03 -2.23
N LYS A 23 -8.12 -5.91 -2.95
CA LYS A 23 -7.72 -6.35 -4.30
C LYS A 23 -6.25 -6.79 -4.37
N ASN A 24 -5.81 -7.58 -3.39
CA ASN A 24 -4.42 -8.02 -3.19
C ASN A 24 -3.37 -6.94 -2.90
N LYS A 25 -3.78 -5.68 -2.68
CA LYS A 25 -2.88 -4.58 -2.31
C LYS A 25 -2.93 -4.34 -0.81
N VAL A 26 -1.78 -4.13 -0.19
CA VAL A 26 -1.68 -3.77 1.23
C VAL A 26 -2.21 -2.34 1.40
N ARG A 27 -3.22 -2.18 2.26
CA ARG A 27 -3.72 -0.87 2.64
C ARG A 27 -2.82 -0.29 3.72
N ILE A 28 -2.18 0.83 3.42
CA ILE A 28 -1.43 1.58 4.42
C ILE A 28 -2.40 2.58 5.08
N PRO A 29 -2.47 2.65 6.42
CA PRO A 29 -3.17 3.73 7.12
C PRO A 29 -2.71 5.10 6.62
N ASN A 30 -3.56 6.13 6.68
CA ASN A 30 -3.15 7.48 6.32
C ASN A 30 -2.29 8.11 7.42
N ASP A 31 -1.10 7.55 7.63
CA ASP A 31 -0.07 8.01 8.55
C ASP A 31 1.14 8.44 7.73
N VAL A 32 1.41 9.75 7.74
CA VAL A 32 2.51 10.37 7.00
C VAL A 32 3.87 9.76 7.36
N LYS A 33 4.08 9.35 8.62
CA LYS A 33 5.34 8.72 9.05
C LYS A 33 5.49 7.35 8.40
N LEU A 34 4.42 6.56 8.39
CA LEU A 34 4.42 5.23 7.79
C LEU A 34 4.60 5.29 6.27
N ASN A 35 3.89 6.21 5.61
CA ASN A 35 4.05 6.44 4.17
C ASN A 35 5.50 6.82 3.84
N ARG A 36 6.09 7.77 4.58
CA ARG A 36 7.49 8.18 4.39
C ARG A 36 8.48 7.04 4.62
N LEU A 37 8.25 6.15 5.58
CA LEU A 37 9.10 4.99 5.81
C LEU A 37 9.06 4.03 4.61
N VAL A 38 7.88 3.77 4.06
CA VAL A 38 7.71 2.92 2.86
C VAL A 38 8.42 3.53 1.66
N LEU A 39 8.27 4.84 1.44
CA LEU A 39 8.95 5.56 0.36
C LEU A 39 10.47 5.53 0.54
N LYS A 40 10.96 5.80 1.76
CA LYS A 40 12.39 5.78 2.09
C LYS A 40 13.01 4.40 1.88
N GLU A 41 12.35 3.34 2.32
CA GLU A 41 12.83 1.97 2.14
C GLU A 41 12.96 1.61 0.65
N ARG A 42 11.95 1.98 -0.17
CA ARG A 42 12.04 1.80 -1.63
C ARG A 42 13.15 2.63 -2.26
N HIS A 43 13.36 3.85 -1.79
CA HIS A 43 14.46 4.71 -2.26
C HIS A 43 15.83 4.18 -1.84
N ILE A 44 15.97 3.43 -0.75
CA ILE A 44 17.28 2.89 -0.31
C ILE A 44 17.60 1.55 -0.98
N SER A 45 16.57 0.80 -1.39
CA SER A 45 16.74 -0.44 -2.14
C SER A 45 17.57 -0.23 -3.42
N ARG A 46 18.21 -1.29 -3.93
CA ARG A 46 19.03 -1.31 -5.18
C ARG A 46 18.30 -0.78 -6.43
N LEU A 47 17.01 -0.48 -6.34
CA LEU A 47 16.18 0.18 -7.35
C LEU A 47 16.40 1.70 -7.42
N SER A 48 17.09 2.30 -6.43
CA SER A 48 17.40 3.73 -6.28
C SER A 48 18.26 4.36 -7.38
N ILE A 49 18.89 3.55 -8.22
CA ILE A 49 20.05 4.02 -8.99
C ILE A 49 19.70 5.15 -9.96
N HIS A 50 18.48 5.21 -10.51
CA HIS A 50 17.97 6.38 -11.25
C HIS A 50 16.48 6.28 -11.64
N SER A 51 15.63 5.72 -10.79
CA SER A 51 14.19 5.66 -11.07
C SER A 51 13.52 6.94 -10.59
N GLY A 52 13.14 7.85 -11.49
CA GLY A 52 12.38 9.05 -11.12
C GLY A 52 11.07 8.72 -10.40
N MET A 53 10.45 9.73 -9.79
CA MET A 53 9.23 9.62 -8.97
C MET A 53 8.08 8.86 -9.65
N ASN A 54 7.94 9.00 -10.98
CA ASN A 54 6.98 8.22 -11.76
C ASN A 54 7.18 6.71 -11.59
N LYS A 55 8.41 6.22 -11.64
CA LYS A 55 8.71 4.80 -11.47
C LYS A 55 8.46 4.35 -10.03
N MET A 56 8.74 5.19 -9.03
CA MET A 56 8.40 4.90 -7.63
C MET A 56 6.88 4.71 -7.44
N TYR A 57 6.05 5.56 -8.04
CA TYR A 57 4.60 5.41 -7.98
C TYR A 57 4.15 4.10 -8.65
N GLN A 58 4.68 3.77 -9.83
CA GLN A 58 4.34 2.51 -10.52
C GLN A 58 4.76 1.29 -9.68
N ASP A 59 5.96 1.29 -9.11
CA ASP A 59 6.49 0.16 -8.34
C ASP A 59 5.75 -0.06 -7.01
N LEU A 60 5.15 1.00 -6.46
CA LEU A 60 4.38 0.94 -5.22
C LEU A 60 2.91 0.63 -5.46
N LYS A 61 2.27 1.21 -6.48
CA LYS A 61 0.80 1.13 -6.67
C LYS A 61 0.30 -0.29 -6.88
N ASP A 62 1.17 -1.21 -7.29
CA ASP A 62 0.83 -2.60 -7.56
C ASP A 62 0.77 -3.44 -6.28
N SER A 63 1.54 -3.05 -5.25
CA SER A 63 1.63 -3.77 -3.96
C SER A 63 0.95 -3.03 -2.80
N PHE A 64 0.89 -1.70 -2.86
CA PHE A 64 0.42 -0.84 -1.77
C PHE A 64 -0.65 0.15 -2.24
N TRP A 65 -1.46 0.61 -1.30
CA TRP A 65 -2.48 1.63 -1.52
C TRP A 65 -2.71 2.48 -0.26
N TRP A 66 -2.67 3.81 -0.42
CA TRP A 66 -3.16 4.82 0.55
C TRP A 66 -3.73 6.03 -0.20
N SER A 67 -4.53 6.87 0.48
CA SER A 67 -5.28 7.97 -0.15
C SER A 67 -4.37 8.99 -0.84
N ASP A 68 -3.27 9.36 -0.20
CA ASP A 68 -2.41 10.47 -0.60
C ASP A 68 -1.15 10.02 -1.36
N MET A 69 -1.16 8.80 -1.88
CA MET A 69 -0.01 8.14 -2.49
C MET A 69 0.60 8.88 -3.69
N LYS A 70 -0.24 9.48 -4.55
CA LYS A 70 0.27 10.28 -5.66
C LYS A 70 0.95 11.55 -5.19
N HIS A 71 0.39 12.20 -4.18
CA HIS A 71 0.93 13.43 -3.60
C HIS A 71 2.25 13.16 -2.85
N ASP A 72 2.31 12.06 -2.10
CA ASP A 72 3.50 11.69 -1.32
C ASP A 72 4.69 11.25 -2.18
N VAL A 73 4.42 10.79 -3.41
CA VAL A 73 5.45 10.40 -4.39
C VAL A 73 5.88 11.57 -5.29
N ALA A 74 5.02 12.60 -5.43
CA ALA A 74 5.18 13.74 -6.34
C ALA A 74 6.04 14.89 -5.77
#